data_AF-A0A945CNM4-F1
#
_entry.id   AF-A0A945CNM4-F1
#
_cell.length_a   1.000
_cell.length_b   1.000
_cell.length_c   1.000
_cell.angle_alpha   90.00
_cell.angle_beta   90.00
_cell.angle_gamma   90.00
#
_symmetry.space_group_name_H-M   'P 1'
#
loop_
_entity.id
_entity.type
_entity.pdbx_description
1 polymer ?
#
loop_
_entity_poly.entity_id
_entity_poly.type
_entity_poly.pdbx_seq_one_letter_code
_entity_poly.pdbx_strand_id
1 'polypeptide(L)'
;MINRIVGGLVLVLLVSLSGTAFAAEKMTRDEYKAKLAEYTQREQQATQDIATLEGQISELKAQLAALNSDITDLDRTVLSKVGAQDPSIQAFGRQLDSLLDQLEGLMALAPEVLLQRRGELMEIEEQVAELKISKISTLPKMKAKLDRLDEMIGQLKAR
;
A
#
# COMPACT_ATOMS: atom_id res chain seq x y z
N MET A 1 9.33 -23.50 23.48
CA MET A 1 9.36 -22.06 23.86
C MET A 1 8.38 -21.37 22.93
N ILE A 2 7.27 -20.74 23.30
CA ILE A 2 6.88 -20.07 24.55
C ILE A 2 5.33 -20.08 24.59
N ASN A 3 4.77 -20.62 25.67
CA ASN A 3 3.44 -20.30 26.19
C ASN A 3 3.30 -18.78 26.30
N ARG A 4 2.15 -18.20 25.94
CA ARG A 4 1.47 -17.08 26.64
C ARG A 4 0.53 -16.28 25.73
N ILE A 5 -0.67 -16.78 25.42
CA ILE A 5 -1.89 -15.94 25.27
C ILE A 5 -3.13 -16.79 25.61
N VAL A 6 -3.12 -17.43 26.78
CA VAL A 6 -4.32 -18.01 27.42
C VAL A 6 -4.26 -17.53 28.87
N GLY A 7 -4.83 -16.36 29.16
CA GLY A 7 -4.67 -15.79 30.50
C GLY A 7 -5.19 -14.37 30.70
N GLY A 8 -6.34 -14.03 30.12
CA GLY A 8 -6.85 -12.68 30.27
C GLY A 8 -8.33 -12.54 29.98
N LEU A 9 -9.20 -13.33 30.63
CA LEU A 9 -10.63 -12.99 30.79
C LEU A 9 -11.36 -13.91 31.79
N VAL A 10 -10.67 -14.36 32.85
CA VAL A 10 -11.31 -14.98 34.01
C VAL A 10 -10.99 -14.08 35.20
N LEU A 11 -12.03 -13.63 35.91
CA LEU A 11 -12.00 -13.13 37.30
C LEU A 11 -11.74 -11.62 37.58
N VAL A 12 -12.54 -10.71 37.02
CA VAL A 12 -12.76 -9.38 37.66
C VAL A 12 -14.25 -9.03 37.70
N LEU A 13 -14.99 -9.72 38.55
CA LEU A 13 -16.34 -9.29 38.95
C LEU A 13 -16.61 -9.66 40.42
N LEU A 14 -15.70 -9.28 41.33
CA LEU A 14 -15.83 -9.65 42.75
C LEU A 14 -15.43 -8.59 43.77
N VAL A 15 -15.40 -7.29 43.43
CA VAL A 15 -15.29 -6.24 44.46
C VAL A 15 -16.07 -4.99 44.08
N SER A 16 -17.36 -4.97 44.41
CA SER A 16 -18.11 -3.76 44.76
C SER A 16 -19.34 -4.16 45.59
N LEU A 17 -19.09 -4.51 46.85
CA LEU A 17 -20.14 -4.58 47.86
C LEU A 17 -20.57 -3.15 48.22
N SER A 18 -21.75 -2.76 47.78
CA SER A 18 -22.55 -1.71 48.41
C SER A 18 -24.02 -2.02 48.14
N GLY A 19 -24.60 -2.85 49.02
CA GLY A 19 -26.02 -2.81 49.38
C GLY A 19 -27.07 -2.94 48.28
N THR A 20 -27.19 -4.12 47.67
CA THR A 20 -28.51 -4.76 47.48
C THR A 20 -28.31 -6.26 47.56
N ALA A 21 -28.91 -6.89 48.57
CA ALA A 21 -29.09 -8.33 48.58
C ALA A 21 -29.89 -8.70 47.33
N PHE A 22 -29.24 -9.25 46.32
CA PHE A 22 -29.95 -10.01 45.30
C PHE A 22 -30.53 -11.21 46.02
N ALA A 23 -31.81 -11.14 46.38
CA ALA A 23 -32.61 -12.32 46.53
C ALA A 23 -32.57 -13.01 45.16
N ALA A 24 -31.62 -13.92 44.97
CA ALA A 24 -31.62 -14.83 43.84
C ALA A 24 -32.88 -15.69 43.99
N GLU A 25 -33.96 -15.23 43.35
CA GLU A 25 -35.20 -15.98 43.24
C GLU A 25 -34.84 -17.37 42.72
N LYS A 26 -35.09 -18.39 43.55
CA LYS A 26 -34.77 -19.77 43.19
C LYS A 26 -35.65 -20.14 42.01
N MET A 27 -35.06 -20.07 40.83
CA MET A 27 -35.66 -20.48 39.57
C MET A 27 -36.35 -21.84 39.75
N THR A 28 -37.60 -21.92 39.33
CA THR A 28 -38.34 -23.18 39.34
C THR A 28 -37.65 -24.17 38.40
N ARG A 29 -37.84 -25.47 38.65
CA ARG A 29 -37.24 -26.52 37.81
C ARG A 29 -37.61 -26.36 36.33
N ASP A 30 -38.80 -25.86 36.04
CA ASP A 30 -39.28 -25.72 34.67
C ASP A 30 -38.69 -24.49 33.97
N GLU A 31 -38.52 -23.38 34.69
CA GLU A 31 -37.75 -22.22 34.20
C GLU A 31 -36.27 -22.57 33.93
N TYR A 32 -35.68 -23.42 34.78
CA TYR A 32 -34.31 -23.90 34.57
C TYR A 32 -34.20 -24.73 33.29
N LYS A 33 -35.14 -25.66 33.04
CA LYS A 33 -35.17 -26.43 31.79
C LYS A 33 -35.37 -25.52 30.58
N ALA A 34 -36.22 -24.51 30.68
CA ALA A 34 -36.47 -23.55 29.61
C ALA A 34 -35.20 -22.77 29.25
N LYS A 35 -34.48 -22.25 30.26
CA LYS A 35 -33.19 -21.58 30.04
C LYS A 35 -32.12 -22.51 29.47
N LEU A 36 -32.07 -23.76 29.93
CA LEU A 36 -31.13 -24.74 29.38
C LEU A 36 -31.40 -24.99 27.89
N ALA A 37 -32.67 -25.14 27.49
CA ALA A 37 -33.03 -25.30 26.09
C ALA A 37 -32.69 -24.05 25.25
N GLU A 38 -32.93 -22.85 25.77
CA GLU A 38 -32.54 -21.59 25.13
C GLU A 38 -31.02 -21.52 24.92
N TYR A 39 -30.23 -21.82 25.95
CA TYR A 39 -28.77 -21.80 25.84
C TYR A 39 -28.24 -22.86 24.87
N THR A 40 -28.80 -24.06 24.87
CA THR A 40 -28.44 -25.09 23.88
C THR A 40 -28.76 -24.63 22.46
N GLN A 41 -29.91 -24.00 22.22
CA GLN A 41 -30.25 -23.47 20.90
C GLN A 41 -29.28 -22.35 20.47
N ARG A 42 -28.93 -21.44 21.39
CA ARG A 42 -27.98 -20.37 21.12
C ARG A 42 -26.57 -20.89 20.84
N GLU A 43 -26.14 -21.93 21.56
CA GLU A 43 -24.86 -22.59 21.32
C GLU A 43 -24.82 -23.26 19.94
N GLN A 44 -25.89 -23.95 19.55
CA GLN A 44 -26.00 -24.56 18.23
C GLN A 44 -25.96 -23.51 17.11
N GLN A 45 -26.71 -22.41 17.28
CA GLN A 45 -26.69 -21.30 16.31
C GLN A 45 -25.30 -20.68 16.21
N ALA A 46 -24.67 -20.36 17.35
CA ALA A 46 -23.32 -19.79 17.35
C ALA A 46 -22.29 -20.72 16.69
N THR A 47 -22.42 -22.03 16.87
CA THR A 47 -21.55 -23.02 16.22
C THR A 47 -21.72 -23.02 14.70
N GLN A 48 -22.96 -22.91 14.21
CA GLN A 48 -23.24 -22.82 12.77
C GLN A 48 -22.72 -21.49 12.17
N ASP A 49 -22.89 -20.40 12.91
CA ASP A 49 -22.40 -19.08 12.49
C ASP A 49 -20.88 -19.08 12.40
N ILE A 50 -20.18 -19.68 13.38
CA ILE A 50 -18.71 -19.84 13.36
C ILE A 50 -18.28 -20.64 12.13
N ALA A 51 -18.89 -21.80 11.86
CA ALA A 51 -18.54 -22.61 10.70
C ALA A 51 -18.76 -21.85 9.37
N THR A 52 -19.81 -21.05 9.30
CA THR A 52 -20.10 -20.19 8.13
C THR A 52 -19.02 -19.12 7.95
N LEU A 53 -18.67 -18.42 9.03
CA LEU A 53 -17.63 -17.40 9.03
C LEU A 53 -16.25 -17.97 8.68
N GLU A 54 -15.91 -19.17 9.18
CA GLU A 54 -14.67 -19.86 8.82
C GLU A 54 -14.62 -20.18 7.32
N GLY A 55 -15.73 -20.61 6.73
CA GLY A 55 -15.86 -20.81 5.28
C GLY A 55 -15.62 -19.51 4.50
N GLN A 56 -16.26 -18.41 4.92
CA GLN A 56 -16.07 -17.09 4.30
C GLN A 56 -14.63 -16.59 4.41
N ILE A 57 -13.99 -16.78 5.57
CA ILE A 57 -12.58 -16.43 5.77
C ILE A 57 -11.68 -17.23 4.84
N SER A 58 -11.94 -18.53 4.68
CA SER A 58 -11.17 -19.39 3.78
C SER A 58 -11.28 -18.93 2.33
N GLU A 59 -12.50 -18.61 1.88
CA GLU A 59 -12.78 -18.10 0.54
C GLU A 59 -12.07 -16.75 0.29
N LEU A 60 -12.20 -15.80 1.22
CA LEU A 60 -11.52 -14.50 1.12
C LEU A 60 -10.00 -14.63 1.08
N LYS A 61 -9.42 -15.59 1.82
CA LYS A 61 -7.99 -15.89 1.75
C LYS A 61 -7.58 -16.42 0.38
N ALA A 62 -8.39 -17.29 -0.22
CA ALA A 62 -8.14 -17.80 -1.57
C ALA A 62 -8.18 -16.68 -2.61
N GLN A 63 -9.18 -15.79 -2.52
CA GLN A 63 -9.31 -14.62 -3.41
C GLN A 63 -8.12 -13.67 -3.27
N LEU A 64 -7.66 -13.39 -2.04
CA LEU A 64 -6.45 -12.59 -1.80
C LEU A 64 -5.20 -13.23 -2.41
N ALA A 65 -5.04 -14.54 -2.30
CA ALA A 65 -3.91 -15.25 -2.90
C ALA A 65 -3.94 -15.16 -4.44
N ALA A 66 -5.11 -15.35 -5.05
CA ALA A 66 -5.28 -15.21 -6.49
C ALA A 66 -4.97 -13.79 -6.97
N LEU A 67 -5.52 -12.77 -6.30
CA LEU A 67 -5.27 -11.37 -6.64
C LEU A 67 -3.78 -11.00 -6.53
N ASN A 68 -3.08 -11.48 -5.51
CA ASN A 68 -1.64 -11.25 -5.37
C ASN A 68 -0.84 -11.92 -6.51
N SER A 69 -1.28 -13.09 -6.98
CA SER A 69 -0.69 -13.74 -8.16
C SER A 69 -0.91 -12.88 -9.41
N ASP A 70 -2.14 -12.42 -9.63
CA ASP A 70 -2.50 -11.59 -10.79
C ASP A 70 -1.70 -10.28 -10.82
N ILE A 71 -1.52 -9.63 -9.66
CA ILE A 71 -0.66 -8.44 -9.53
C ILE A 71 0.77 -8.76 -9.95
N THR A 72 1.33 -9.86 -9.44
CA THR A 72 2.71 -10.25 -9.76
C THR A 72 2.89 -10.56 -11.24
N ASP A 73 1.91 -11.20 -11.87
CA ASP A 73 1.92 -11.53 -13.29
C ASP A 73 1.77 -10.28 -14.17
N LEU A 74 0.93 -9.34 -13.74
CA LEU A 74 0.77 -8.05 -14.41
C LEU A 74 2.06 -7.23 -14.33
N ASP A 75 2.71 -7.17 -13.17
CA ASP A 75 3.99 -6.49 -13.00
C ASP A 75 5.06 -7.09 -13.92
N ARG A 76 5.18 -8.42 -13.97
CA ARG A 76 6.09 -9.08 -14.93
C ARG A 76 5.75 -8.75 -16.38
N THR A 77 4.46 -8.68 -16.72
CA THR A 77 4.01 -8.34 -18.06
C THR A 77 4.36 -6.89 -18.43
N VAL A 78 4.17 -5.95 -17.51
CA VAL A 78 4.55 -4.54 -17.70
C VAL A 78 6.06 -4.43 -17.90
N LEU A 79 6.86 -5.01 -17.00
CA LEU A 79 8.32 -5.01 -17.09
C LEU A 79 8.83 -5.66 -18.39
N SER A 80 8.25 -6.78 -18.78
CA SER A 80 8.57 -7.45 -20.05
C SER A 80 8.28 -6.58 -21.26
N LYS A 81 7.14 -5.86 -21.27
CA LYS A 81 6.76 -4.97 -22.38
C LYS A 81 7.71 -3.79 -22.55
N VAL A 82 8.27 -3.25 -21.47
CA VAL A 82 9.29 -2.18 -21.56
C VAL A 82 10.72 -2.68 -21.70
N GLY A 83 10.93 -4.00 -21.72
CA GLY A 83 12.25 -4.61 -21.95
C GLY A 83 13.27 -4.26 -20.87
N ALA A 84 12.82 -3.91 -19.67
CA ALA A 84 13.66 -3.43 -18.58
C ALA A 84 13.32 -4.18 -17.29
N GLN A 85 14.35 -4.48 -16.50
CA GLN A 85 14.17 -4.97 -15.12
C GLN A 85 13.98 -3.77 -14.19
N ASP A 86 13.32 -3.97 -13.04
CA ASP A 86 13.08 -2.93 -12.03
C ASP A 86 14.31 -2.04 -11.72
N PRO A 87 15.53 -2.60 -11.56
CA PRO A 87 16.72 -1.80 -11.30
C PRO A 87 17.06 -0.82 -12.44
N SER A 88 16.83 -1.20 -13.70
CA SER A 88 17.10 -0.36 -14.87
C SER A 88 16.09 0.78 -14.96
N ILE A 89 14.82 0.53 -14.65
CA ILE A 89 13.78 1.57 -14.63
C ILE A 89 14.06 2.58 -13.51
N GLN A 90 14.46 2.10 -12.33
CA GLN A 90 14.84 2.97 -11.21
C GLN A 90 16.08 3.80 -11.53
N ALA A 91 17.11 3.21 -12.13
CA ALA A 91 18.30 3.93 -12.56
C ALA A 91 17.97 5.02 -13.58
N PHE A 92 17.14 4.69 -14.59
CA PHE A 92 16.66 5.64 -15.59
C PHE A 92 15.89 6.81 -14.93
N GLY A 93 14.98 6.50 -14.01
CA GLY A 93 14.24 7.52 -13.26
C GLY A 93 15.16 8.45 -12.45
N ARG A 94 16.16 7.90 -11.77
CA ARG A 94 17.17 8.68 -11.03
C ARG A 94 17.99 9.59 -11.95
N GLN A 95 18.33 9.12 -13.15
CA GLN A 95 19.04 9.94 -14.12
C GLN A 95 18.19 11.15 -14.57
N LEU A 96 16.90 10.93 -14.85
CA LEU A 96 15.98 12.04 -15.17
C LEU A 96 15.84 13.03 -14.01
N ASP A 97 15.78 12.55 -12.77
CA ASP A 97 15.70 13.41 -11.58
C ASP A 97 16.97 14.26 -11.41
N SER A 98 18.15 13.67 -11.61
CA SER A 98 19.40 14.43 -11.57
C SER A 98 19.46 15.52 -12.65
N LEU A 99 18.91 15.28 -13.84
CA LEU A 99 18.87 16.29 -14.91
C LEU A 99 17.86 17.40 -14.58
N LEU A 100 16.73 17.07 -13.95
CA LEU A 100 15.77 18.06 -13.48
C LEU A 100 16.42 18.99 -12.45
N ASP A 101 17.12 18.44 -11.47
CA ASP A 101 17.81 19.22 -10.44
C ASP A 101 18.87 20.15 -11.06
N GLN A 102 19.61 19.68 -12.08
CA GLN A 102 20.58 20.52 -12.80
C GLN A 102 19.90 21.68 -13.55
N LEU A 103 18.79 21.41 -14.25
CA LEU A 103 18.03 22.46 -14.94
C LEU A 103 17.41 23.45 -13.95
N GLU A 104 16.90 22.99 -12.81
CA GLU A 104 16.40 23.86 -11.74
C GLU A 104 17.51 24.79 -11.24
N GLY A 105 18.73 24.26 -11.07
CA GLY A 105 19.92 25.04 -10.75
C GLY A 105 20.25 26.10 -11.81
N LEU A 106 20.17 25.75 -13.10
CA LEU A 106 20.38 26.70 -14.20
C LEU A 106 19.28 27.78 -14.24
N MET A 107 18.03 27.43 -13.98
CA MET A 107 16.93 28.41 -13.96
C MET A 107 17.09 29.47 -12.86
N ALA A 108 17.74 29.12 -11.75
CA ALA A 108 18.02 30.04 -10.66
C ALA A 108 19.13 31.06 -10.99
N LEU A 109 19.86 30.89 -12.10
CA LEU A 109 20.95 31.79 -12.48
C LEU A 109 20.44 33.10 -13.12
N ALA A 110 21.27 34.14 -12.99
CA ALA A 110 21.12 35.38 -13.73
C ALA A 110 21.43 35.17 -15.23
N PRO A 111 20.82 35.94 -16.16
CA PRO A 111 20.99 35.75 -17.60
C PRO A 111 22.46 35.77 -18.06
N GLU A 112 23.28 36.65 -17.49
CA GLU A 112 24.69 36.80 -17.88
C GLU A 112 25.51 35.55 -17.54
N VAL A 113 25.23 34.92 -16.39
CA VAL A 113 25.88 33.67 -15.96
C VAL A 113 25.37 32.50 -16.76
N LEU A 114 24.08 32.50 -17.11
CA LEU A 114 23.46 31.47 -17.93
C LEU A 114 24.06 31.44 -19.34
N LEU A 115 24.39 32.60 -19.92
CA LEU A 115 25.12 32.69 -21.20
C LEU A 115 26.49 31.99 -21.14
N GLN A 116 27.21 32.13 -20.02
CA GLN A 116 28.50 31.47 -19.81
C GLN A 116 28.34 29.94 -19.65
N ARG A 117 27.19 29.48 -19.17
CA ARG A 117 26.87 28.06 -18.94
C ARG A 117 25.99 27.44 -20.02
N ARG A 118 25.87 28.06 -21.21
CA ARG A 118 25.09 27.47 -22.33
C ARG A 118 25.59 26.09 -22.75
N GLY A 119 26.87 25.80 -22.56
CA GLY A 119 27.43 24.45 -22.78
C GLY A 119 26.76 23.39 -21.92
N GLU A 120 26.57 23.67 -20.62
CA GLU A 120 25.89 22.75 -19.69
C GLU A 120 24.44 22.48 -20.14
N LEU A 121 23.73 23.51 -20.60
CA LEU A 121 22.37 23.35 -21.12
C LEU A 121 22.32 22.47 -22.38
N MET A 122 23.30 22.62 -23.29
CA MET A 122 23.39 21.79 -24.49
C MET A 122 23.70 20.33 -24.16
N GLU A 123 24.61 20.09 -23.22
CA GLU A 123 24.94 18.74 -22.75
C GLU A 123 23.73 18.04 -22.12
N ILE A 124 22.95 18.78 -21.31
CA ILE A 124 21.70 18.26 -20.73
C ILE A 124 20.70 17.94 -21.84
N GLU A 125 20.53 18.82 -22.83
CA GLU A 125 19.63 18.57 -23.96
C GLU A 125 20.02 17.30 -24.75
N GLU A 126 21.30 17.09 -25.00
CA GLU A 126 21.81 15.91 -25.69
C GLU A 126 21.52 14.64 -24.88
N GLN A 127 21.79 14.66 -23.57
CA GLN A 127 21.48 13.53 -22.68
C GLN A 127 19.97 13.23 -22.65
N VAL A 128 19.12 14.25 -22.61
CA VAL A 128 17.66 14.07 -22.66
C VAL A 128 17.23 13.46 -24.00
N ALA A 129 17.81 13.90 -25.11
CA ALA A 129 17.54 13.35 -26.44
C ALA A 129 17.95 11.87 -26.54
N GLU A 130 19.11 11.49 -25.98
CA GLU A 130 19.55 10.09 -25.92
C GLU A 130 18.60 9.23 -25.07
N LEU A 131 18.20 9.72 -23.90
CA LEU A 131 17.30 8.99 -23.00
C LEU A 131 15.93 8.72 -23.62
N LYS A 132 15.42 9.62 -24.48
CA LYS A 132 14.17 9.44 -25.21
C LYS A 132 14.17 8.25 -26.18
N ILE A 133 15.34 7.79 -26.63
CA ILE A 133 15.45 6.64 -27.54
C ILE A 133 15.08 5.34 -26.82
N SER A 134 15.32 5.26 -25.51
CA SER A 134 15.03 4.08 -24.70
C SER A 134 13.53 3.78 -24.65
N LYS A 135 13.15 2.49 -24.69
CA LYS A 135 11.75 2.07 -24.48
C LYS A 135 11.22 2.44 -23.10
N ILE A 136 12.10 2.57 -22.10
CA ILE A 136 11.74 2.97 -20.73
C ILE A 136 11.14 4.39 -20.73
N SER A 137 11.52 5.25 -21.69
CA SER A 137 10.96 6.60 -21.84
C SER A 137 9.45 6.61 -22.09
N THR A 138 8.92 5.53 -22.67
CA THR A 138 7.47 5.41 -22.98
C THR A 138 6.62 5.15 -21.74
N LEU A 139 7.23 4.79 -20.61
CA LEU A 139 6.51 4.62 -19.35
C LEU A 139 5.89 5.95 -18.93
N PRO A 140 4.60 5.99 -18.51
CA PRO A 140 3.91 7.24 -18.19
C PRO A 140 4.68 8.16 -17.24
N LYS A 141 5.26 7.60 -16.16
CA LYS A 141 6.05 8.36 -15.19
C LYS A 141 7.34 8.93 -15.78
N MET A 142 7.99 8.21 -16.70
CA MET A 142 9.23 8.65 -17.34
C MET A 142 8.92 9.71 -18.40
N LYS A 143 7.87 9.49 -19.18
CA LYS A 143 7.35 10.48 -20.14
C LYS A 143 7.03 11.81 -19.46
N ALA A 144 6.33 11.79 -18.32
CA ALA A 144 6.01 13.01 -17.59
C ALA A 144 7.27 13.80 -17.15
N LYS A 145 8.33 13.10 -16.72
CA LYS A 145 9.61 13.73 -16.37
C LYS A 145 10.32 14.30 -17.60
N LEU A 146 10.32 13.57 -18.72
CA LEU A 146 10.90 14.04 -19.99
C LEU A 146 10.18 15.26 -20.55
N ASP A 147 8.85 15.28 -20.50
CA ASP A 147 8.05 16.42 -20.94
C ASP A 147 8.38 17.67 -20.08
N ARG A 148 8.60 17.50 -18.76
CA ARG A 148 9.05 18.59 -17.87
C ARG A 148 10.46 19.08 -18.19
N LEU A 149 11.39 18.17 -18.46
CA LEU A 149 12.76 18.51 -18.88
C LEU A 149 12.73 19.35 -20.17
N ASP A 150 11.93 18.95 -21.16
CA ASP A 150 11.78 19.69 -22.42
C ASP A 150 11.24 21.10 -22.22
N GLU A 151 10.24 21.24 -21.35
CA GLU A 151 9.67 22.53 -21.00
C GLU A 151 10.74 23.46 -20.41
N MET A 152 11.50 22.97 -19.42
CA MET A 152 12.56 23.74 -18.77
C MET A 152 13.70 24.11 -19.72
N ILE A 153 14.11 23.19 -20.61
CA ILE A 153 15.11 23.48 -21.65
C ILE A 153 14.58 24.57 -22.58
N GLY A 154 13.32 24.49 -23.00
CA GLY A 154 12.68 25.51 -23.84
C GLY A 154 12.65 26.89 -23.17
N GLN A 155 12.30 26.94 -21.88
CA GLN A 155 12.32 28.17 -21.09
C GLN A 155 13.72 28.77 -20.98
N LEU A 156 14.73 27.94 -20.67
CA LEU A 156 16.13 28.38 -20.55
C LEU A 156 16.71 28.87 -21.87
N LYS A 157 16.30 28.30 -23.01
CA LYS A 157 16.70 28.76 -24.35
C LYS A 157 16.07 30.09 -24.76
N ALA A 158 14.91 30.41 -24.20
CA ALA A 158 14.19 31.65 -24.50
C ALA A 158 14.64 32.84 -23.63
N ARG A 159 15.46 32.59 -22.60
CA ARG A 159 16.08 33.60 -21.75
C ARG A 159 17.39 34.11 -22.35
#